data_AF-A0A9D2P1Y3-F1
#
_entry.id   AF-A0A9D2P1Y3-F1
#
_cell.length_a   1.000
_cell.length_b   1.000
_cell.length_c   1.000
_cell.angle_alpha   90.00
_cell.angle_beta   90.00
_cell.angle_gamma   90.00
#
_symmetry.space_group_name_H-M   'P 1'
#
loop_
_entity.id
_entity.type
_entity.pdbx_description
1 polymer ?
#
loop_
_entity_poly.entity_id
_entity_poly.type
_entity_poly.pdbx_seq_one_letter_code
_entity_poly.pdbx_strand_id
1 'polypeptide(L)'
;MAVFKAYMRIAKKNMWMILMYLCIFLGVTVMFQRFAGGDTVQYAAQSVPVGIIDEDRGEATESLIRYIGRTNEIVYLEDDRETLQENLFYRNVEYIVRIPRDFMEKCILGDKKLKVTTVPGTYSGSYVEQQISNFINFARCYAAAGFTEHELGEAMAARETAKVEMLDVNGNGGSYPAYAFYYRYLPYLFLCVLCYVMGYILMGFRRGSLPDRMAASAVPARRQSMEGLMAAGVIAIALWGFCSLISIVFYNG
;
A
#
# COMPACT_ATOMS: atom_id res chain seq x y z
N MET A 1 -43.25 2.18 21.32
CA MET A 1 -42.04 1.33 21.26
C MET A 1 -41.23 1.53 22.53
N ALA A 2 -41.49 0.71 23.55
CA ALA A 2 -40.85 0.84 24.86
C ALA A 2 -39.37 0.42 24.81
N VAL A 3 -39.06 -0.61 24.01
CA VAL A 3 -37.69 -1.12 23.81
C VAL A 3 -36.86 -0.08 23.08
N PHE A 4 -37.38 0.51 22.01
CA PHE A 4 -36.70 1.60 21.28
C PHE A 4 -36.34 2.78 22.20
N LYS A 5 -37.29 3.26 23.01
CA LYS A 5 -37.03 4.37 23.95
C LYS A 5 -35.97 4.01 24.98
N ALA A 6 -35.93 2.76 25.45
CA ALA A 6 -34.90 2.28 26.35
C ALA A 6 -33.51 2.24 25.70
N TYR A 7 -33.39 1.75 24.45
CA TYR A 7 -32.15 1.83 23.66
C TYR A 7 -31.63 3.27 23.59
N MET A 8 -32.49 4.21 23.18
CA MET A 8 -32.11 5.62 23.05
C MET A 8 -31.71 6.26 24.40
N ARG A 9 -32.37 5.89 25.50
CA ARG A 9 -32.04 6.40 26.84
C ARG A 9 -30.70 5.87 27.33
N ILE A 10 -30.39 4.60 27.08
CA ILE A 10 -29.08 4.01 27.43
C ILE A 10 -27.97 4.62 26.57
N ALA A 11 -28.18 4.75 25.26
CA ALA A 11 -27.23 5.41 24.37
C ALA A 11 -26.93 6.85 24.82
N LYS A 12 -27.95 7.64 25.18
CA LYS A 12 -27.79 9.01 25.70
C LYS A 12 -27.00 9.05 27.01
N LYS A 13 -27.16 8.06 27.88
CA LYS A 13 -26.40 7.98 29.15
C LYS A 13 -24.91 7.72 28.91
N ASN A 14 -24.58 6.99 27.85
CA ASN A 14 -23.21 6.66 27.46
C ASN A 14 -22.60 7.64 26.44
N MET A 15 -23.19 8.82 26.27
CA MET A 15 -22.70 9.84 25.33
C MET A 15 -21.23 10.19 25.55
N TRP A 16 -20.78 10.17 26.79
CA TRP A 16 -19.38 10.43 27.15
C TRP A 16 -18.40 9.48 26.48
N MET A 17 -18.71 8.18 26.46
CA MET A 17 -17.86 7.16 25.80
C MET A 17 -17.81 7.38 24.29
N ILE A 18 -18.96 7.70 23.68
CA ILE A 18 -19.04 8.01 22.24
C ILE A 18 -18.14 9.21 21.91
N LEU A 19 -18.22 10.27 22.73
CA LEU A 19 -17.41 11.48 22.56
C LEU A 19 -15.91 11.20 22.76
N MET A 20 -15.55 10.38 23.73
CA MET A 20 -14.16 9.94 23.94
C MET A 20 -13.58 9.23 22.70
N TYR A 21 -14.29 8.24 22.15
CA TYR A 21 -13.84 7.54 20.95
C TYR A 21 -13.76 8.46 19.72
N LEU A 22 -14.70 9.41 19.59
CA LEU A 22 -14.64 10.45 18.55
C LEU A 22 -13.39 11.33 18.70
N CYS A 23 -13.05 11.76 19.91
CA CYS A 23 -11.84 12.54 20.17
C CYS A 23 -10.57 11.76 19.83
N ILE A 24 -10.50 10.48 20.20
CA ILE A 24 -9.37 9.60 19.85
C ILE A 24 -9.24 9.48 18.34
N PHE A 25 -10.35 9.21 17.65
CA PHE A 25 -10.37 9.08 16.19
C PHE A 25 -9.94 10.36 15.48
N LEU A 26 -10.45 11.53 15.90
CA LEU A 26 -10.03 12.82 15.36
C LEU A 26 -8.54 13.06 15.60
N GLY A 27 -8.05 12.77 16.81
CA GLY A 27 -6.63 12.90 17.15
C GLY A 27 -5.73 12.03 16.26
N VAL A 28 -6.08 10.75 16.11
CA VAL A 28 -5.33 9.81 15.25
C VAL A 28 -5.40 10.22 13.78
N THR A 29 -6.56 10.68 13.31
CA THR A 29 -6.72 11.11 11.91
C THR A 29 -5.88 12.33 11.59
N VAL A 30 -5.87 13.35 12.47
CA VAL A 30 -5.01 14.54 12.33
C VAL A 30 -3.54 14.14 12.40
N MET A 31 -3.18 13.24 13.31
CA MET A 31 -1.83 12.72 13.42
C MET A 31 -1.39 12.04 12.11
N PHE A 32 -2.14 11.06 11.62
CA PHE A 32 -1.81 10.34 10.39
C PHE A 32 -1.81 11.23 9.15
N GLN A 33 -2.72 12.20 9.05
CA GLN A 33 -2.72 13.17 7.98
C GLN A 33 -1.41 13.99 7.97
N ARG A 34 -0.89 14.38 9.15
CA ARG A 34 0.39 15.09 9.25
C ARG A 34 1.60 14.22 8.93
N PHE A 35 1.58 12.95 9.31
CA PHE A 35 2.68 12.01 9.00
C PHE A 35 2.68 11.55 7.54
N ALA A 36 1.51 11.42 6.92
CA ALA A 36 1.38 10.96 5.54
C ALA A 36 1.40 12.09 4.50
N GLY A 37 1.14 13.35 4.91
CA GLY A 37 1.09 14.51 4.00
C GLY A 37 2.45 15.08 3.59
N GLY A 38 3.56 14.43 3.96
CA GLY A 38 4.91 14.88 3.63
C GLY A 38 5.33 14.59 2.19
N ASP A 39 4.80 13.51 1.59
CA ASP A 39 5.21 13.08 0.26
C ASP A 39 4.06 13.31 -0.71
N THR A 40 4.16 14.38 -1.49
CA THR A 40 3.47 14.42 -2.79
C THR A 40 3.86 13.15 -3.53
N VAL A 41 2.88 12.29 -3.83
CA VAL A 41 3.07 11.07 -4.63
C VAL A 41 3.38 11.49 -6.06
N GLN A 42 4.55 12.08 -6.28
CA GLN A 42 5.19 12.01 -7.57
C GLN A 42 5.49 10.54 -7.83
N TYR A 43 5.26 10.11 -9.06
CA TYR A 43 5.62 8.76 -9.49
C TYR A 43 7.07 8.48 -9.08
N ALA A 44 7.24 7.55 -8.15
CA ALA A 44 8.53 6.94 -7.86
C ALA A 44 8.53 5.58 -8.55
N ALA A 45 9.47 5.36 -9.46
CA ALA A 45 9.69 4.01 -9.99
C ALA A 45 9.96 3.08 -8.80
N GLN A 46 9.27 1.95 -8.75
CA GLN A 46 9.49 0.97 -7.68
C GLN A 46 10.93 0.45 -7.81
N SER A 47 11.77 0.82 -6.85
CA SER A 47 13.14 0.33 -6.77
C SER A 47 13.15 -1.12 -6.30
N VAL A 48 13.86 -1.97 -7.03
CA VAL A 48 14.08 -3.36 -6.68
C VAL A 48 15.55 -3.51 -6.27
N PRO A 49 15.88 -4.18 -5.15
CA PRO A 49 17.26 -4.48 -4.83
C PRO A 49 17.78 -5.60 -5.75
N VAL A 50 18.76 -5.26 -6.59
CA VAL A 50 19.36 -6.15 -7.58
C VAL A 50 20.77 -6.52 -7.14
N GLY A 51 20.98 -7.82 -6.92
CA GLY A 51 22.28 -8.42 -6.67
C GLY A 51 23.10 -8.53 -7.95
N ILE A 52 24.33 -8.01 -7.95
CA ILE A 52 25.24 -8.08 -9.11
C ILE A 52 26.48 -8.87 -8.75
N ILE A 53 26.77 -9.89 -9.56
CA ILE A 53 28.05 -10.60 -9.59
C ILE A 53 28.71 -10.24 -10.92
N ASP A 54 29.79 -9.47 -10.84
CA ASP A 54 30.57 -9.02 -11.99
C ASP A 54 31.88 -9.80 -12.11
N GLU A 55 31.95 -10.70 -13.11
CA GLU A 55 33.17 -11.45 -13.44
C GLU A 55 34.01 -10.78 -14.53
N ASP A 56 33.45 -9.81 -15.25
CA ASP A 56 33.98 -9.21 -16.49
C ASP A 56 34.79 -7.95 -16.20
N ARG A 57 34.25 -7.05 -15.38
CA ARG A 57 34.82 -5.74 -15.03
C ARG A 57 35.12 -4.85 -16.25
N GLY A 58 34.41 -5.06 -17.37
CA GLY A 58 34.49 -4.26 -18.59
C GLY A 58 33.57 -3.04 -18.61
N GLU A 59 33.73 -2.17 -19.61
CA GLU A 59 32.97 -0.93 -19.74
C GLU A 59 31.49 -1.18 -20.08
N ALA A 60 31.19 -2.21 -20.88
CA ALA A 60 29.83 -2.65 -21.18
C ALA A 60 29.10 -3.14 -19.93
N THR A 61 29.85 -3.78 -19.03
CA THR A 61 29.32 -4.25 -17.74
C THR A 61 29.00 -3.06 -16.84
N GLU A 62 29.89 -2.08 -16.74
CA GLU A 62 29.61 -0.84 -15.98
C GLU A 62 28.41 -0.08 -16.57
N SER A 63 28.27 -0.04 -17.89
CA SER A 63 27.10 0.56 -18.57
C SER A 63 25.79 -0.15 -18.21
N LEU A 64 25.77 -1.49 -18.15
CA LEU A 64 24.60 -2.25 -17.70
C LEU A 64 24.26 -1.97 -16.23
N ILE A 65 25.26 -1.98 -15.35
CA ILE A 65 25.09 -1.71 -13.91
C ILE A 65 24.52 -0.30 -13.73
N ARG A 66 25.07 0.69 -14.42
CA ARG A 66 24.61 2.08 -14.39
C ARG A 66 23.19 2.21 -14.94
N TYR A 67 22.84 1.48 -15.99
CA TYR A 67 21.50 1.47 -16.55
C TYR A 67 20.45 0.92 -15.58
N ILE A 68 20.72 -0.22 -14.94
CA ILE A 68 19.84 -0.82 -13.92
C ILE A 68 19.75 0.08 -12.68
N GLY A 69 20.88 0.67 -12.26
CA GLY A 69 20.99 1.55 -11.10
C GLY A 69 20.25 2.88 -11.21
N ARG A 70 19.72 3.25 -12.39
CA ARG A 70 18.88 4.46 -12.56
C ARG A 70 17.58 4.39 -11.79
N THR A 71 17.00 3.20 -11.68
CA THR A 71 15.68 2.96 -11.09
C THR A 71 15.71 1.97 -9.94
N ASN A 72 16.78 1.19 -9.80
CA ASN A 72 16.90 0.09 -8.87
C ASN A 72 18.10 0.29 -7.95
N GLU A 73 18.08 -0.36 -6.78
CA GLU A 73 19.21 -0.38 -5.85
C GLU A 73 20.18 -1.51 -6.23
N ILE A 74 21.46 -1.19 -6.35
CA ILE A 74 22.50 -2.15 -6.72
C ILE A 74 23.21 -2.66 -5.47
N VAL A 75 23.22 -3.99 -5.30
CA VAL A 75 23.93 -4.68 -4.22
C VAL A 75 24.98 -5.58 -4.85
N TYR A 76 26.26 -5.32 -4.59
CA TYR A 76 27.33 -6.21 -5.04
C TYR A 76 27.39 -7.46 -4.16
N LEU A 77 27.44 -8.63 -4.79
CA LEU A 77 27.47 -9.92 -4.09
C LEU A 77 28.70 -10.72 -4.53
N GLU A 78 29.26 -11.49 -3.60
CA GLU A 78 30.27 -12.50 -3.92
C GLU A 78 29.60 -13.72 -4.57
N ASP A 79 30.31 -14.44 -5.45
CA ASP A 79 29.78 -15.66 -6.08
C ASP A 79 29.86 -16.87 -5.14
N ASP A 80 29.23 -16.74 -3.98
CA ASP A 80 29.05 -17.81 -3.02
C ASP A 80 27.58 -18.27 -2.99
N ARG A 81 27.35 -19.56 -3.19
CA ARG A 81 26.00 -20.10 -3.34
C ARG A 81 25.15 -19.90 -2.08
N GLU A 82 25.75 -20.05 -0.90
CA GLU A 82 25.04 -19.93 0.38
C GLU A 82 24.61 -18.47 0.60
N THR A 83 25.53 -17.53 0.41
CA THR A 83 25.29 -16.09 0.49
C THR A 83 24.20 -15.63 -0.48
N LEU A 84 24.22 -16.11 -1.73
CA LEU A 84 23.21 -15.73 -2.73
C LEU A 84 21.81 -16.27 -2.40
N GLN A 85 21.74 -17.50 -1.90
CA GLN A 85 20.48 -18.11 -1.49
C GLN A 85 19.90 -17.41 -0.26
N GLU A 86 20.75 -17.08 0.72
CA GLU A 86 20.36 -16.35 1.92
C GLU A 86 19.83 -14.95 1.58
N ASN A 87 20.54 -14.19 0.74
CA ASN A 87 20.11 -12.85 0.33
C ASN A 87 18.79 -12.86 -0.46
N LEU A 88 18.54 -13.86 -1.30
CA LEU A 88 17.24 -14.07 -1.95
C LEU A 88 16.15 -14.49 -0.96
N PHE A 89 16.48 -15.34 0.01
CA PHE A 89 15.51 -15.86 0.99
C PHE A 89 15.01 -14.76 1.93
N TYR A 90 15.92 -13.93 2.46
CA TYR A 90 15.59 -12.80 3.33
C TYR A 90 15.14 -11.55 2.57
N ARG A 91 15.10 -11.59 1.23
CA ARG A 91 14.76 -10.46 0.35
C ARG A 91 15.68 -9.23 0.53
N ASN A 92 16.93 -9.47 0.88
CA ASN A 92 17.97 -8.44 0.77
C ASN A 92 18.19 -8.07 -0.70
N VAL A 93 17.98 -9.03 -1.61
CA VAL A 93 17.88 -8.83 -3.05
C VAL A 93 16.69 -9.63 -3.60
N GLU A 94 16.05 -9.15 -4.66
CA GLU A 94 14.95 -9.85 -5.33
C GLU A 94 15.35 -10.45 -6.68
N TYR A 95 16.46 -9.98 -7.24
CA TYR A 95 16.99 -10.44 -8.52
C TYR A 95 18.51 -10.48 -8.48
N ILE A 96 19.12 -11.59 -8.90
CA ILE A 96 20.58 -11.72 -8.97
C ILE A 96 20.99 -11.89 -10.42
N VAL A 97 21.90 -11.04 -10.87
CA VAL A 97 22.50 -11.03 -12.20
C VAL A 97 23.94 -11.49 -12.12
N ARG A 98 24.30 -12.52 -12.90
CA ARG A 98 25.69 -12.96 -13.06
C ARG A 98 26.20 -12.56 -14.44
N ILE A 99 27.07 -11.56 -14.46
CA ILE A 99 27.65 -11.01 -15.68
C ILE A 99 28.94 -11.79 -15.97
N PRO A 100 28.96 -12.61 -17.04
CA PRO A 100 30.12 -13.43 -17.36
C PRO A 100 31.24 -12.58 -17.99
N ARG A 101 32.49 -13.05 -17.88
CA ARG A 101 33.60 -12.52 -18.68
C ARG A 101 33.29 -12.47 -20.17
N ASP A 102 33.80 -11.45 -20.84
CA ASP A 102 33.58 -11.11 -22.23
C ASP A 102 32.10 -10.81 -22.50
N PHE A 103 31.48 -9.98 -21.63
CA PHE A 103 30.05 -9.69 -21.68
C PHE A 103 29.62 -9.12 -23.04
N MET A 104 30.41 -8.19 -23.57
CA MET A 104 30.21 -7.59 -24.89
C MET A 104 30.18 -8.66 -26.00
N GLU A 105 31.14 -9.58 -26.01
CA GLU A 105 31.24 -10.61 -27.04
C GLU A 105 30.18 -11.69 -26.90
N LYS A 106 29.90 -12.16 -25.68
CA LYS A 106 29.04 -13.33 -25.46
C LYS A 106 27.57 -12.99 -25.43
N CYS A 107 27.20 -11.87 -24.81
CA CYS A 107 25.81 -11.54 -24.52
C CYS A 107 25.26 -10.43 -25.42
N ILE A 108 26.07 -9.42 -25.76
CA ILE A 108 25.64 -8.34 -26.64
C ILE A 108 25.79 -8.79 -28.10
N LEU A 109 27.02 -9.04 -28.57
CA LEU A 109 27.30 -9.49 -29.94
C LEU A 109 26.84 -10.94 -30.17
N GLY A 110 27.07 -11.81 -29.18
CA GLY A 110 26.59 -13.18 -29.17
C GLY A 110 25.15 -13.31 -28.71
N ASP A 111 24.60 -14.53 -28.83
CA ASP A 111 23.21 -14.83 -28.41
C ASP A 111 23.13 -15.56 -27.06
N LYS A 112 24.16 -15.42 -26.22
CA LYS A 112 24.19 -16.05 -24.91
C LYS A 112 23.36 -15.23 -23.92
N LYS A 113 22.31 -15.85 -23.37
CA LYS A 113 21.51 -15.23 -22.30
C LYS A 113 22.35 -15.06 -21.02
N LEU A 114 22.15 -13.93 -20.34
CA LEU A 114 22.70 -13.70 -19.00
C LEU A 114 22.17 -14.75 -18.02
N LYS A 115 23.03 -15.20 -17.11
CA LYS A 115 22.61 -16.09 -16.03
C LYS A 115 21.96 -15.25 -14.95
N VAL A 116 20.71 -15.56 -14.63
CA VAL A 116 19.91 -14.83 -13.65
C VAL A 116 19.29 -15.79 -12.65
N THR A 117 19.20 -15.36 -11.40
CA THR A 117 18.57 -16.11 -10.32
C THR A 117 17.55 -15.21 -9.65
N THR A 118 16.29 -15.64 -9.66
CA THR A 118 15.18 -14.93 -9.01
C THR A 118 14.13 -15.94 -8.56
N VAL A 119 13.20 -15.49 -7.71
CA VAL A 119 12.04 -16.28 -7.33
C VAL A 119 11.06 -16.32 -8.52
N PRO A 120 10.75 -17.50 -9.08
CA PRO A 120 9.86 -17.61 -10.24
C PRO A 120 8.47 -17.05 -9.97
N GLY A 121 7.89 -16.38 -10.98
CA GLY A 121 6.53 -15.82 -10.89
C GLY A 121 6.41 -14.52 -10.09
N THR A 122 7.54 -13.86 -9.78
CA THR A 122 7.55 -12.54 -9.12
C THR A 122 7.52 -11.40 -10.14
N TYR A 123 6.81 -10.33 -9.79
CA TYR A 123 6.75 -9.12 -10.61
C TYR A 123 8.13 -8.46 -10.75
N SER A 124 8.88 -8.37 -9.66
CA SER A 124 10.23 -7.78 -9.65
C SER A 124 11.20 -8.54 -10.55
N GLY A 125 11.12 -9.87 -10.58
CA GLY A 125 11.92 -10.68 -11.48
C GLY A 125 11.67 -10.36 -12.96
N SER A 126 10.42 -10.35 -13.38
CA SER A 126 10.07 -9.99 -14.77
C SER A 126 10.38 -8.52 -15.10
N TYR A 127 10.25 -7.62 -14.13
CA TYR A 127 10.54 -6.19 -14.30
C TYR A 127 12.04 -5.94 -14.56
N VAL A 128 12.93 -6.56 -13.78
CA VAL A 128 14.38 -6.44 -13.99
C VAL A 128 14.82 -7.19 -15.25
N GLU A 129 14.25 -8.36 -15.53
CA GLU A 129 14.54 -9.12 -16.76
C GLU A 129 14.20 -8.32 -18.02
N GLN A 130 13.08 -7.58 -18.01
CA GLN A 130 12.71 -6.69 -19.10
C GLN A 130 13.71 -5.54 -19.26
N GLN A 131 14.18 -4.94 -18.16
CA GLN A 131 15.19 -3.88 -18.21
C GLN A 131 16.51 -4.38 -18.81
N ILE A 132 17.00 -5.54 -18.38
CA ILE A 132 18.22 -6.16 -18.92
C ILE A 132 18.05 -6.49 -20.40
N SER A 133 16.90 -7.07 -20.78
CA SER A 133 16.61 -7.41 -22.18
C SER A 133 16.57 -6.16 -23.06
N ASN A 134 15.95 -5.08 -22.57
CA ASN A 134 15.94 -3.78 -23.26
C ASN A 134 17.35 -3.23 -23.43
N PHE A 135 18.17 -3.25 -22.38
CA PHE A 135 19.58 -2.83 -22.45
C PHE A 135 20.34 -3.60 -23.52
N ILE A 136 20.29 -4.94 -23.49
CA ILE A 136 21.01 -5.80 -24.45
C ILE A 136 20.54 -5.53 -25.89
N ASN A 137 19.23 -5.35 -26.09
CA ASN A 137 18.69 -5.03 -27.42
C ASN A 137 19.20 -3.67 -27.94
N PHE A 138 19.26 -2.65 -27.09
CA PHE A 138 19.84 -1.35 -27.48
C PHE A 138 21.34 -1.44 -27.72
N ALA A 139 22.07 -2.12 -26.84
CA ALA A 139 23.49 -2.38 -26.98
C ALA A 139 23.81 -3.11 -28.30
N ARG A 140 22.98 -4.09 -28.68
CA ARG A 140 23.06 -4.78 -29.99
C ARG A 140 22.88 -3.82 -31.16
N CYS A 141 21.92 -2.90 -31.08
CA CYS A 141 21.73 -1.90 -32.13
C CYS A 141 22.95 -0.97 -32.28
N TYR A 142 23.53 -0.49 -31.17
CA TYR A 142 24.74 0.34 -31.20
C TYR A 142 25.96 -0.43 -31.71
N ALA A 143 26.15 -1.65 -31.25
CA ALA A 143 27.22 -2.52 -31.73
C ALA A 143 27.10 -2.80 -33.24
N ALA A 144 25.89 -3.05 -33.75
CA ALA A 144 25.62 -3.21 -35.17
C ALA A 144 25.86 -1.93 -35.99
N ALA A 145 25.73 -0.76 -35.37
CA ALA A 145 26.07 0.53 -35.97
C ALA A 145 27.59 0.83 -35.95
N GLY A 146 28.40 -0.06 -35.38
CA GLY A 146 29.86 0.07 -35.33
C GLY A 146 30.40 0.86 -34.14
N PHE A 147 29.58 1.10 -33.12
CA PHE A 147 30.02 1.80 -31.90
C PHE A 147 30.98 0.93 -31.10
N THR A 148 32.01 1.56 -30.56
CA THR A 148 32.92 0.95 -29.59
C THR A 148 32.23 0.76 -28.23
N GLU A 149 32.83 -0.04 -27.35
CA GLU A 149 32.28 -0.31 -26.01
C GLU A 149 32.08 0.97 -25.19
N HIS A 150 33.04 1.89 -25.28
CA HIS A 150 33.00 3.20 -24.63
C HIS A 150 31.86 4.08 -25.18
N GLU A 151 31.76 4.21 -26.51
CA GLU A 151 30.72 5.02 -27.16
C GLU A 151 29.31 4.48 -26.88
N LEU A 152 29.16 3.16 -26.76
CA LEU A 152 27.92 2.51 -26.36
C LEU A 152 27.55 2.90 -24.92
N GLY A 153 28.52 2.89 -24.00
CA GLY A 153 28.34 3.37 -22.63
C GLY A 153 27.83 4.81 -22.57
N GLU A 154 28.44 5.70 -23.34
CA GLU A 154 28.03 7.11 -23.42
C GLU A 154 26.64 7.28 -24.06
N ALA A 155 26.35 6.59 -25.16
CA ALA A 155 25.06 6.68 -25.84
C ALA A 155 23.90 6.16 -24.96
N MET A 156 24.17 5.10 -24.18
CA MET A 156 23.21 4.59 -23.19
C MET A 156 23.05 5.56 -22.01
N ALA A 157 24.13 6.21 -21.60
CA ALA A 157 24.10 7.23 -20.55
C ALA A 157 23.32 8.49 -20.97
N ALA A 158 23.47 8.94 -22.22
CA ALA A 158 22.81 10.13 -22.75
C ALA A 158 21.30 9.96 -22.98
N ARG A 159 20.79 8.72 -22.95
CA ARG A 159 19.38 8.46 -23.22
C ARG A 159 18.48 9.00 -22.12
N GLU A 160 17.59 9.92 -22.51
CA GLU A 160 16.60 10.54 -21.64
C GLU A 160 15.61 9.50 -21.08
N THR A 161 15.26 9.67 -19.80
CA THR A 161 14.20 8.92 -19.16
C THR A 161 12.84 9.43 -19.65
N ALA A 162 11.89 8.52 -19.85
CA ALA A 162 10.55 8.91 -20.28
C ALA A 162 9.89 9.79 -19.20
N LYS A 163 9.43 10.98 -19.59
CA LYS A 163 8.67 11.86 -18.71
C LYS A 163 7.29 11.26 -18.50
N VAL A 164 7.02 10.75 -17.30
CA VAL A 164 5.72 10.21 -16.92
C VAL A 164 4.87 11.35 -16.39
N GLU A 165 3.72 11.60 -17.04
CA GLU A 165 2.72 12.53 -16.56
C GLU A 165 1.54 11.73 -15.99
N MET A 166 1.22 11.97 -14.72
CA MET A 166 0.10 11.30 -14.07
C MET A 166 -1.22 11.96 -14.49
N LEU A 167 -2.17 11.14 -14.94
CA LEU A 167 -3.50 11.60 -15.32
C LEU A 167 -4.27 12.04 -14.07
N ASP A 168 -4.62 13.33 -14.00
CA ASP A 168 -5.36 13.89 -12.88
C ASP A 168 -6.88 13.72 -13.07
N VAL A 169 -7.38 12.53 -12.74
CA VAL A 169 -8.81 12.20 -12.88
C VAL A 169 -9.67 12.91 -11.81
N ASN A 170 -9.09 13.24 -10.64
CA ASN A 170 -9.84 13.72 -9.47
C ASN A 170 -9.53 15.19 -9.09
N GLY A 171 -8.77 15.92 -9.91
CA GLY A 171 -8.35 17.30 -9.64
C GLY A 171 -7.33 17.45 -8.51
N ASN A 172 -6.69 16.34 -8.09
CA ASN A 172 -5.75 16.29 -6.97
C ASN A 172 -4.31 16.01 -7.41
N GLY A 173 -4.02 16.05 -8.72
CA GLY A 173 -2.68 15.90 -9.29
C GLY A 173 -1.97 14.59 -8.93
N GLY A 174 -2.71 13.50 -8.69
CA GLY A 174 -2.16 12.23 -8.19
C GLY A 174 -1.83 12.20 -6.69
N SER A 175 -2.06 13.31 -5.97
CA SER A 175 -1.92 13.39 -4.51
C SER A 175 -3.14 12.80 -3.81
N TYR A 176 -2.93 12.11 -2.70
CA TYR A 176 -4.02 11.64 -1.84
C TYR A 176 -4.62 12.82 -1.07
N PRO A 177 -5.90 13.15 -1.28
CA PRO A 177 -6.51 14.26 -0.57
C PRO A 177 -6.68 13.90 0.92
N ALA A 178 -6.62 14.92 1.78
CA ALA A 178 -6.66 14.74 3.23
C ALA A 178 -7.92 13.98 3.72
N TYR A 179 -9.08 14.21 3.10
CA TYR A 179 -10.31 13.50 3.43
C TYR A 179 -10.23 12.00 3.13
N ALA A 180 -9.36 11.55 2.21
CA ALA A 180 -9.20 10.12 1.92
C ALA A 180 -8.70 9.35 3.13
N PHE A 181 -7.78 9.95 3.92
CA PHE A 181 -7.32 9.36 5.18
C PHE A 181 -8.46 9.27 6.20
N TYR A 182 -9.27 10.33 6.34
CA TYR A 182 -10.44 10.33 7.20
C TYR A 182 -11.39 9.16 6.90
N TYR A 183 -11.79 9.00 5.63
CA TYR A 183 -12.71 7.93 5.22
C TYR A 183 -12.06 6.54 5.24
N ARG A 184 -10.74 6.43 5.07
CA ARG A 184 -10.01 5.16 5.21
C ARG A 184 -10.10 4.61 6.63
N TYR A 185 -10.03 5.47 7.65
CA TYR A 185 -10.05 5.05 9.04
C TYR A 185 -11.44 5.10 9.71
N LEU A 186 -12.40 5.80 9.10
CA LEU A 186 -13.77 5.94 9.62
C LEU A 186 -14.46 4.60 9.99
N PRO A 187 -14.32 3.50 9.21
CA PRO A 187 -14.92 2.21 9.58
C PRO A 187 -14.45 1.67 10.93
N TYR A 188 -13.21 1.92 11.34
CA TYR A 188 -12.69 1.47 12.63
C TYR A 188 -13.37 2.20 13.80
N LEU A 189 -13.65 3.50 13.64
CA LEU A 189 -14.43 4.25 14.63
C LEU A 189 -15.83 3.65 14.77
N PHE A 190 -16.52 3.37 13.66
CA PHE A 190 -17.85 2.77 13.68
C PHE A 190 -17.83 1.41 14.36
N LEU A 191 -16.84 0.56 14.06
CA LEU A 191 -16.70 -0.73 14.70
C LEU A 191 -16.54 -0.59 16.22
N CYS A 192 -15.63 0.27 16.69
CA CYS A 192 -15.40 0.47 18.12
C CYS A 192 -16.64 1.04 18.83
N VAL A 193 -17.24 2.10 18.30
CA VAL A 193 -18.36 2.80 18.94
C VAL A 193 -19.62 1.95 18.90
N LEU A 194 -19.96 1.36 17.75
CA LEU A 194 -21.19 0.55 17.62
C LEU A 194 -21.09 -0.74 18.42
N CYS A 195 -19.96 -1.46 18.39
CA CYS A 195 -19.78 -2.65 19.22
C CYS A 195 -19.90 -2.33 20.71
N TYR A 196 -19.29 -1.24 21.16
CA TYR A 196 -19.38 -0.84 22.56
C TYR A 196 -20.81 -0.40 22.96
N VAL A 197 -21.41 0.53 22.21
CA VAL A 197 -22.74 1.06 22.51
C VAL A 197 -23.78 -0.05 22.45
N MET A 198 -23.77 -0.89 21.41
CA MET A 198 -24.69 -2.02 21.30
C MET A 198 -24.43 -3.07 22.38
N GLY A 199 -23.17 -3.41 22.64
CA GLY A 199 -22.81 -4.35 23.70
C GLY A 199 -23.31 -3.91 25.06
N TYR A 200 -23.12 -2.63 25.40
CA TYR A 200 -23.60 -2.07 26.68
C TYR A 200 -25.12 -2.02 26.76
N ILE A 201 -25.80 -1.64 25.68
CA ILE A 201 -27.27 -1.66 25.63
C ILE A 201 -27.78 -3.08 25.86
N LEU A 202 -27.27 -4.06 25.11
CA LEU A 202 -27.67 -5.46 25.23
C LEU A 202 -27.39 -6.01 26.64
N MET A 203 -26.26 -5.66 27.24
CA MET A 203 -25.95 -6.01 28.62
C MET A 203 -26.96 -5.40 29.60
N GLY A 204 -27.36 -4.15 29.40
CA GLY A 204 -28.41 -3.48 30.18
C GLY A 204 -29.76 -4.21 30.08
N PHE A 205 -30.13 -4.69 28.90
CA PHE A 205 -31.34 -5.47 28.68
C PHE A 205 -31.31 -6.86 29.31
N ARG A 206 -30.12 -7.48 29.42
CA ARG A 206 -29.91 -8.80 30.03
C ARG A 206 -29.69 -8.78 31.53
N ARG A 207 -29.76 -7.62 32.19
CA ARG A 207 -29.41 -7.47 33.61
C ARG A 207 -30.62 -7.61 34.53
N GLY A 208 -30.43 -8.35 35.63
CA GLY A 208 -31.43 -8.48 36.70
C GLY A 208 -32.72 -9.13 36.21
N SER A 209 -33.87 -8.69 36.75
CA SER A 209 -35.20 -9.21 36.39
C SER A 209 -35.79 -8.61 35.11
N LEU A 210 -35.03 -7.79 34.36
CA LEU A 210 -35.54 -7.14 33.14
C LEU A 210 -35.89 -8.14 32.02
N PRO A 211 -35.10 -9.20 31.75
CA PRO A 211 -35.48 -10.25 30.80
C PRO A 211 -36.78 -10.95 31.18
N ASP A 212 -36.95 -11.30 32.46
CA ASP A 212 -38.14 -12.00 32.95
C ASP A 212 -39.40 -11.14 32.78
N ARG A 213 -39.28 -9.84 33.07
CA ARG A 213 -40.38 -8.87 32.85
C ARG A 213 -40.71 -8.69 31.37
N MET A 214 -39.72 -8.76 30.49
CA MET A 214 -39.93 -8.68 29.04
C MET A 214 -40.58 -9.96 28.50
N ALA A 215 -40.25 -11.12 29.07
CA ALA A 215 -40.87 -12.41 28.74
C ALA A 215 -42.32 -12.49 29.23
N ALA A 216 -42.63 -11.93 30.39
CA ALA A 216 -43.99 -11.82 30.93
C ALA A 216 -44.84 -10.71 30.27
N SER A 217 -44.26 -9.92 29.36
CA SER A 217 -44.98 -8.83 28.69
C SER A 217 -45.83 -9.33 27.54
N ALA A 218 -46.92 -8.61 27.23
CA ALA A 218 -47.77 -8.90 26.07
C ALA A 218 -47.11 -8.55 24.71
N VAL A 219 -45.84 -8.13 24.70
CA VAL A 219 -45.13 -7.73 23.48
C VAL A 219 -44.36 -8.93 22.91
N PRO A 220 -44.64 -9.38 21.68
CA PRO A 220 -43.95 -10.52 21.07
C PRO A 220 -42.44 -10.29 20.94
N ALA A 221 -41.63 -11.33 21.16
CA ALA A 221 -40.17 -11.26 21.03
C ALA A 221 -39.71 -10.69 19.68
N ARG A 222 -40.36 -11.09 18.58
CA ARG A 222 -40.09 -10.56 17.23
C ARG A 222 -40.22 -9.04 17.16
N ARG A 223 -41.23 -8.47 17.82
CA ARG A 223 -41.43 -7.01 17.86
C ARG A 223 -40.37 -6.33 18.72
N GLN A 224 -39.97 -6.95 19.84
CA GLN A 224 -38.88 -6.44 20.68
C GLN A 224 -37.55 -6.41 19.91
N SER A 225 -37.22 -7.47 19.17
CA SER A 225 -36.03 -7.51 18.31
C SER A 225 -36.08 -6.48 17.18
N MET A 226 -37.24 -6.28 16.56
CA MET A 226 -37.43 -5.26 15.52
C MET A 226 -37.25 -3.84 16.08
N GLU A 227 -37.82 -3.54 17.25
CA GLU A 227 -37.64 -2.26 17.93
C GLU A 227 -36.15 -2.02 18.29
N GLY A 228 -35.43 -3.06 18.71
CA GLY A 228 -34.00 -3.00 18.97
C GLY A 228 -33.17 -2.77 17.70
N LEU A 229 -33.49 -3.45 16.60
CA LEU A 229 -32.83 -3.27 15.31
C LEU A 229 -33.04 -1.85 14.75
N MET A 230 -34.28 -1.34 14.83
CA MET A 230 -34.59 0.03 14.43
C MET A 230 -33.81 1.05 15.27
N ALA A 231 -33.71 0.84 16.58
CA ALA A 231 -32.93 1.72 17.46
C ALA A 231 -31.44 1.69 17.13
N ALA A 232 -30.88 0.50 16.87
CA ALA A 232 -29.50 0.35 16.45
C ALA A 232 -29.22 1.07 15.12
N GLY A 233 -30.12 0.93 14.14
CA GLY A 233 -30.05 1.62 12.86
C GLY A 233 -30.06 3.14 13.01
N VAL A 234 -30.94 3.69 13.85
CA VAL A 234 -30.99 5.13 14.12
C VAL A 234 -29.69 5.63 14.77
N ILE A 235 -29.13 4.89 15.72
CA ILE A 235 -27.85 5.23 16.36
C ILE A 235 -26.71 5.22 15.34
N ALA A 236 -26.65 4.21 14.46
CA ALA A 236 -25.63 4.11 13.42
C ALA A 236 -25.73 5.24 12.39
N ILE A 237 -26.95 5.54 11.91
CA ILE A 237 -27.20 6.64 10.97
C ILE A 237 -26.86 7.99 11.61
N ALA A 238 -27.21 8.20 12.88
CA ALA A 238 -26.87 9.43 13.59
C ALA A 238 -25.36 9.60 13.74
N LEU A 239 -24.63 8.54 14.09
CA LEU A 239 -23.17 8.56 14.18
C LEU A 239 -22.53 8.83 12.81
N TRP A 240 -23.01 8.16 11.76
CA TRP A 240 -22.56 8.37 10.38
C TRP A 240 -22.79 9.80 9.91
N GLY A 241 -23.99 10.34 10.13
CA GLY A 241 -24.33 11.71 9.76
C GLY A 241 -23.47 12.73 10.49
N PHE A 242 -23.23 12.52 11.79
CA PHE A 242 -22.34 13.37 12.57
C PHE A 242 -20.89 13.34 12.06
N CYS A 243 -20.36 12.16 11.75
CA CYS A 243 -19.01 12.03 11.18
C CYS A 243 -18.92 12.66 9.78
N SER A 244 -19.94 12.47 8.94
CA SER A 244 -19.99 13.09 7.61
C SER A 244 -20.02 14.62 7.70
N LEU A 245 -20.75 15.18 8.67
CA LEU A 245 -20.77 16.62 8.93
C LEU A 245 -19.41 17.14 9.40
N ILE A 246 -18.72 16.41 10.28
CA ILE A 246 -17.33 16.72 10.66
C ILE A 246 -16.44 16.75 9.41
N SER A 247 -16.52 15.74 8.54
CA SER A 247 -15.71 15.69 7.31
C SER A 247 -15.94 16.92 6.43
N ILE A 248 -17.21 17.31 6.23
CA ILE A 248 -17.54 18.52 5.45
C ILE A 248 -16.94 19.77 6.10
N VAL A 249 -17.08 19.95 7.42
CA VAL A 249 -16.57 21.14 8.12
C VAL A 249 -15.03 21.19 8.13
N PHE A 250 -14.36 20.05 8.29
CA PHE A 250 -12.90 19.99 8.36
C PHE A 250 -12.20 20.07 7.00
N TYR A 251 -12.85 19.60 5.93
CA TYR A 251 -12.22 19.46 4.60
C TYR A 251 -12.82 20.33 3.49
N ASN A 252 -13.99 20.95 3.69
CA ASN A 252 -14.56 21.96 2.76
C ASN A 252 -14.43 23.40 3.30
N GLY A 253 -13.49 23.64 4.22
CA GLY A 253 -13.12 24.97 4.72
C GLY A 253 -11.81 25.46 4.13
#